data_AF-A0A2V2UAK1-F1
#
_entry.id   AF-A0A2V2UAK1-F1
#
_cell.length_a   1.000
_cell.length_b   1.000
_cell.length_c   1.000
_cell.angle_alpha   90.00
_cell.angle_beta   90.00
_cell.angle_gamma   90.00
#
_symmetry.space_group_name_H-M   'P 1'
#
loop_
_entity.id
_entity.type
_entity.pdbx_description
1 polymer ?
#
loop_
_entity_poly.entity_id
_entity_poly.type
_entity_poly.pdbx_seq_one_letter_code
_entity_poly.pdbx_strand_id
1 'polypeptide(L)'
;MWYNPTLVGEPHTVSFVLDNKSNTNFAIPFAVPSSTKFMVLPPGSNVQPTVGGPPMNGMNTIIGINGRVYNPVSIDSSGNVKVMSQNANYTMAGSEKYVNSGLLLPKDKGQMYPGSSNTFTVTFQKAGTYNYLCIVHPWMVGKVIVK
;
A
#
# COMPACT_ATOMS: atom_id res chain seq x y z
N MET A 1 -3.36 -12.22 12.24
CA MET A 1 -4.11 -10.97 11.98
C MET A 1 -3.26 -9.81 12.46
N TRP A 2 -3.20 -8.74 11.67
CA TRP A 2 -2.58 -7.47 12.02
C TRP A 2 -3.64 -6.39 12.17
N TYR A 3 -3.36 -5.44 13.06
CA TYR A 3 -4.08 -4.18 13.23
C TYR A 3 -3.07 -3.10 13.61
N ASN A 4 -3.44 -1.83 13.45
CA ASN A 4 -2.61 -0.71 13.87
C ASN A 4 -2.97 -0.31 15.32
N PRO A 5 -2.06 -0.49 16.31
CA PRO A 5 -2.34 -0.20 17.72
C PRO A 5 -2.08 1.26 18.11
N THR A 6 -1.62 2.11 17.18
CA THR A 6 -1.32 3.52 17.48
C THR A 6 -2.59 4.30 17.84
N LEU A 7 -2.44 5.33 18.67
CA LEU A 7 -3.55 6.19 19.09
C LEU A 7 -3.79 7.36 18.11
N VAL A 8 -2.86 7.58 17.18
CA VAL A 8 -2.88 8.65 16.18
C VAL A 8 -3.19 8.09 14.80
N GLY A 9 -3.68 8.92 13.88
CA GLY A 9 -4.02 8.53 12.50
C GLY A 9 -2.83 8.23 11.58
N GLU A 10 -1.77 7.64 12.13
CA GLU A 10 -0.53 7.31 11.42
C GLU A 10 -0.69 5.98 10.67
N PRO A 11 -0.61 5.97 9.32
CA PRO A 11 -0.85 4.78 8.53
C PRO A 11 0.36 3.84 8.52
N HIS A 12 0.08 2.54 8.56
CA HIS A 12 1.09 1.49 8.50
C HIS A 12 0.75 0.48 7.41
N THR A 13 1.71 -0.36 7.05
CA THR A 13 1.47 -1.51 6.17
C THR A 13 2.13 -2.75 6.74
N VAL A 14 1.62 -3.91 6.34
CA VAL A 14 2.26 -5.21 6.52
C VAL A 14 2.54 -5.73 5.12
N SER A 15 3.80 -5.66 4.73
CA SER A 15 4.23 -5.94 3.36
C SER A 15 5.26 -7.06 3.34
N PHE A 16 4.89 -8.19 2.74
CA PHE A 16 5.77 -9.30 2.42
C PHE A 16 6.35 -9.08 1.03
N VAL A 17 7.61 -8.67 0.96
CA VAL A 17 8.35 -8.48 -0.30
C VAL A 17 9.22 -9.71 -0.50
N LEU A 18 8.78 -10.65 -1.34
CA LEU A 18 9.43 -11.95 -1.54
C LEU A 18 10.33 -11.98 -2.79
N ASP A 19 10.11 -11.04 -3.71
CA ASP A 19 10.99 -10.76 -4.85
C ASP A 19 11.45 -9.31 -4.74
N ASN A 20 12.76 -9.05 -4.71
CA ASN A 20 13.29 -7.68 -4.59
C ASN A 20 12.83 -6.75 -5.73
N LYS A 21 12.47 -7.29 -6.90
CA LYS A 21 11.92 -6.50 -8.01
C LYS A 21 10.49 -6.02 -7.77
N SER A 22 9.78 -6.59 -6.80
CA SER A 22 8.44 -6.18 -6.42
C SER A 22 8.42 -5.09 -5.33
N ASN A 23 9.60 -4.68 -4.85
CA ASN A 23 9.72 -3.58 -3.89
C ASN A 23 9.16 -2.28 -4.46
N THR A 24 8.60 -1.44 -3.60
CA THR A 24 7.82 -0.28 -4.02
C THR A 24 7.88 0.85 -2.99
N ASN A 25 7.61 2.09 -3.44
CA ASN A 25 7.64 3.29 -2.60
C ASN A 25 6.23 3.84 -2.34
N PHE A 26 6.08 4.56 -1.22
CA PHE A 26 4.83 5.17 -0.77
C PHE A 26 4.31 6.25 -1.74
N ALA A 27 5.16 7.21 -2.10
CA ALA A 27 4.86 8.26 -3.07
C ALA A 27 5.66 8.03 -4.36
N ILE A 28 5.02 8.14 -5.52
CA ILE A 28 5.65 7.92 -6.83
C ILE A 28 5.20 8.96 -7.87
N PRO A 29 6.07 9.32 -8.82
CA PRO A 29 5.71 10.21 -9.92
C PRO A 29 4.89 9.48 -10.98
N PHE A 30 3.89 10.17 -11.53
CA PHE A 30 3.09 9.75 -12.67
C PHE A 30 3.06 10.87 -13.71
N ALA A 31 3.08 10.49 -14.99
CA ALA A 31 2.90 11.43 -16.09
C ALA A 31 1.41 11.49 -16.47
N VAL A 32 0.90 12.70 -16.69
CA VAL A 32 -0.45 12.91 -17.23
C VAL A 32 -0.43 13.92 -18.36
N PRO A 33 -1.37 13.83 -19.33
CA PRO A 33 -1.54 14.85 -20.36
C PRO A 33 -1.73 16.24 -19.74
N SER A 34 -1.09 17.25 -20.32
CA SER A 34 -1.10 18.65 -19.84
C SER A 34 -2.49 19.29 -19.75
N SER A 35 -3.49 18.77 -20.46
CA SER A 35 -4.88 19.23 -20.41
C SER A 35 -5.66 18.76 -19.19
N THR A 36 -5.04 17.98 -18.28
CA THR A 36 -5.73 17.39 -17.12
C THR A 36 -5.79 18.36 -15.94
N LYS A 37 -6.99 18.59 -15.39
CA LYS A 37 -7.21 19.31 -14.12
C LYS A 37 -7.57 18.33 -13.01
N PHE A 38 -6.95 18.49 -11.84
CA PHE A 38 -7.27 17.73 -10.63
C PHE A 38 -8.24 18.52 -9.76
N MET A 39 -9.32 17.86 -9.36
CA MET A 39 -10.29 18.41 -8.43
C MET A 39 -10.04 17.83 -7.04
N VAL A 40 -10.01 18.71 -6.04
CA VAL A 40 -9.91 18.31 -4.64
C VAL A 40 -11.24 17.78 -4.15
N LEU A 41 -11.22 16.62 -3.48
CA LEU A 41 -12.41 15.99 -2.88
C LEU A 41 -12.12 15.61 -1.41
N PRO A 42 -13.01 15.95 -0.45
CA PRO A 42 -14.18 16.81 -0.64
C PRO A 42 -13.78 18.28 -0.92
N PRO A 43 -14.62 19.06 -1.63
CA PRO A 43 -14.34 20.47 -1.90
C PRO A 43 -14.06 21.27 -0.61
N GLY A 44 -13.04 22.15 -0.64
CA GLY A 44 -12.67 22.98 0.52
C GLY A 44 -11.76 22.30 1.55
N SER A 45 -11.36 21.05 1.32
CA SER A 45 -10.35 20.40 2.16
C SER A 45 -8.95 21.00 1.93
N ASN A 46 -8.12 21.06 2.98
CA ASN A 46 -6.74 21.54 2.92
C ASN A 46 -5.80 20.48 2.30
N VAL A 47 -6.07 20.11 1.06
CA VAL A 47 -5.26 19.17 0.28
C VAL A 47 -5.00 19.77 -1.11
N GLN A 48 -3.80 19.54 -1.62
CA GLN A 48 -3.41 20.01 -2.95
C GLN A 48 -2.61 18.89 -3.63
N PRO A 49 -2.88 18.57 -4.91
CA PRO A 49 -2.02 17.65 -5.64
C PRO A 49 -0.64 18.27 -5.82
N THR A 50 0.41 17.49 -5.55
CA THR A 50 1.77 17.90 -5.87
C THR A 50 1.99 17.74 -7.37
N VAL A 51 1.82 18.84 -8.10
CA VAL A 51 2.17 18.96 -9.52
C VAL A 51 3.53 19.65 -9.60
N GLY A 52 4.55 18.94 -10.07
CA GLY A 52 5.92 19.45 -10.08
C GLY A 52 6.91 18.54 -10.78
N GLY A 53 7.94 19.14 -11.35
CA GLY A 53 8.93 18.50 -12.23
C GLY A 53 9.02 19.19 -13.60
N PRO A 54 10.12 19.04 -14.34
CA PRO A 54 10.21 19.56 -15.70
C PRO A 54 9.14 18.90 -16.57
N PRO A 55 8.37 19.66 -17.37
CA PRO A 55 7.46 19.06 -18.34
C PRO A 55 8.22 18.11 -19.26
N MET A 56 7.80 16.85 -19.31
CA MET A 56 8.36 15.88 -20.25
C MET A 56 7.39 15.71 -21.41
N ASN A 57 7.80 16.10 -22.62
CA ASN A 57 7.05 15.87 -23.86
C ASN A 57 5.59 16.36 -23.79
N GLY A 58 5.36 17.55 -23.22
CA GLY A 58 4.02 18.13 -23.11
C GLY A 58 3.11 17.49 -22.05
N MET A 59 3.67 16.70 -21.13
CA MET A 59 2.98 16.13 -19.96
C MET A 59 3.37 16.84 -18.66
N ASN A 60 2.42 16.89 -17.73
CA ASN A 60 2.68 17.28 -16.35
C ASN A 60 3.07 16.07 -15.51
N THR A 61 3.90 16.28 -14.50
CA THR A 61 4.25 15.27 -13.50
C THR A 61 3.43 15.49 -12.22
N ILE A 62 2.84 14.41 -11.71
CA ILE A 62 2.12 14.39 -10.44
C ILE A 62 2.80 13.40 -9.52
N ILE A 63 2.99 13.78 -8.26
CA ILE A 63 3.38 12.84 -7.23
C ILE A 63 2.10 12.32 -6.56
N GLY A 64 1.83 11.03 -6.71
CA GLY A 64 0.66 10.35 -6.14
C GLY A 64 1.06 9.29 -5.11
N ILE A 65 0.08 8.84 -4.32
CA ILE A 65 0.26 7.69 -3.44
C ILE A 65 0.17 6.42 -4.29
N ASN A 66 1.11 5.51 -4.09
CA ASN A 66 1.17 4.28 -4.84
C ASN A 66 0.02 3.35 -4.46
N GLY A 67 -0.80 2.97 -5.45
CA GLY A 67 -1.94 2.07 -5.25
C GLY A 67 -1.56 0.69 -4.68
N ARG A 68 -0.31 0.22 -4.88
CA ARG A 68 0.21 -1.03 -4.31
C ARG A 68 0.58 -0.92 -2.83
N VAL A 69 0.68 0.31 -2.32
CA VAL A 69 0.87 0.63 -0.91
C VAL A 69 -0.47 0.99 -0.26
N TYR A 70 -1.34 1.66 -1.02
CA TYR A 70 -2.65 2.10 -0.58
C TYR A 70 -3.62 0.95 -0.33
N ASN A 71 -3.74 0.05 -1.31
CA ASN A 71 -4.73 -1.02 -1.30
C ASN A 71 -4.13 -2.34 -0.81
N PRO A 72 -4.93 -3.20 -0.16
CA PRO A 72 -4.60 -4.62 -0.04
C PRO A 72 -4.35 -5.22 -1.42
N VAL A 73 -3.19 -5.85 -1.63
CA VAL A 73 -2.80 -6.36 -2.96
C VAL A 73 -1.84 -7.53 -2.85
N SER A 74 -1.89 -8.45 -3.82
CA SER A 74 -0.87 -9.47 -4.03
C SER A 74 -0.34 -9.46 -5.47
N ILE A 75 0.89 -9.94 -5.62
CA ILE A 75 1.52 -10.28 -6.89
C ILE A 75 1.90 -11.76 -6.80
N ASP A 76 1.31 -12.59 -7.67
CA ASP A 76 1.59 -14.02 -7.70
C ASP A 76 2.97 -14.35 -8.31
N SER A 77 3.33 -15.63 -8.35
CA SER A 77 4.58 -16.11 -8.95
C SER A 77 4.72 -15.73 -10.44
N SER A 78 3.61 -15.63 -11.16
CA SER A 78 3.55 -15.28 -12.58
C SER A 78 3.60 -13.77 -12.82
N GLY A 79 3.49 -12.96 -11.75
CA GLY A 79 3.47 -11.50 -11.83
C GLY A 79 2.07 -10.91 -11.98
N ASN A 80 1.01 -11.72 -11.88
CA ASN A 80 -0.35 -11.20 -11.94
C ASN A 80 -0.68 -10.44 -10.66
N VAL A 81 -1.25 -9.25 -10.84
CA VAL A 81 -1.64 -8.37 -9.73
C VAL A 81 -3.09 -8.62 -9.36
N LYS A 82 -3.35 -8.86 -8.07
CA LYS A 82 -4.71 -8.95 -7.52
C LYS A 82 -4.89 -7.92 -6.42
N VAL A 83 -5.70 -6.89 -6.70
CA VAL A 83 -6.18 -5.96 -5.68
C VAL A 83 -7.31 -6.64 -4.90
N MET A 84 -7.33 -6.46 -3.59
CA MET A 84 -8.32 -7.04 -2.68
C MET A 84 -9.15 -5.94 -2.01
N SER A 85 -10.30 -6.32 -1.46
CA SER A 85 -11.12 -5.43 -0.65
C SER A 85 -10.42 -5.04 0.65
N GLN A 86 -10.88 -3.95 1.27
CA GLN A 86 -10.44 -3.56 2.62
C GLN A 86 -10.60 -4.71 3.61
N ASN A 87 -9.74 -4.72 4.64
CA ASN A 87 -9.75 -5.74 5.71
C ASN A 87 -9.60 -7.17 5.17
N ALA A 88 -8.80 -7.33 4.11
CA ALA A 88 -8.67 -8.59 3.39
C ALA A 88 -8.23 -9.75 4.31
N ASN A 89 -8.85 -10.90 4.08
CA ASN A 89 -8.37 -12.19 4.53
C ASN A 89 -7.67 -12.88 3.35
N TYR A 90 -6.36 -13.04 3.43
CA TYR A 90 -5.53 -13.58 2.37
C TYR A 90 -4.95 -14.94 2.75
N THR A 91 -4.92 -15.87 1.81
CA THR A 91 -4.24 -17.16 1.99
C THR A 91 -2.94 -17.13 1.20
N MET A 92 -1.82 -17.22 1.92
CA MET A 92 -0.48 -17.16 1.34
C MET A 92 0.01 -18.57 1.00
N ALA A 93 0.17 -18.82 -0.30
CA ALA A 93 0.64 -20.10 -0.84
C ALA A 93 2.16 -20.29 -0.69
N GLY A 94 2.89 -19.20 -0.40
CA GLY A 94 4.35 -19.19 -0.24
C GLY A 94 5.11 -19.14 -1.57
N SER A 95 4.46 -18.77 -2.67
CA SER A 95 5.07 -18.55 -3.99
C SER A 95 4.82 -17.15 -4.54
N GLU A 96 4.14 -16.30 -3.78
CA GLU A 96 3.90 -14.91 -4.12
C GLU A 96 5.22 -14.14 -4.27
N LYS A 97 5.21 -13.11 -5.10
CA LYS A 97 6.29 -12.13 -5.20
C LYS A 97 6.10 -10.97 -4.24
N TYR A 98 4.85 -10.64 -3.91
CA TYR A 98 4.48 -9.51 -3.08
C TYR A 98 3.10 -9.74 -2.45
N VAL A 99 2.95 -9.41 -1.18
CA VAL A 99 1.64 -9.31 -0.52
C VAL A 99 1.68 -8.10 0.39
N ASN A 100 0.68 -7.22 0.29
CA ASN A 100 0.58 -6.05 1.13
C ASN A 100 -0.85 -5.89 1.68
N SER A 101 -0.93 -5.42 2.92
CA SER A 101 -2.18 -5.10 3.61
C SER A 101 -2.91 -3.87 3.09
N GLY A 102 -2.26 -3.02 2.28
CA GLY A 102 -2.70 -1.63 2.11
C GLY A 102 -2.46 -0.80 3.37
N LEU A 103 -2.90 0.46 3.37
CA LEU A 103 -2.82 1.30 4.56
C LEU A 103 -3.71 0.75 5.67
N LEU A 104 -3.10 0.48 6.82
CA LEU A 104 -3.74 0.10 8.07
C LEU A 104 -3.81 1.33 8.99
N LEU A 105 -5.02 1.77 9.28
CA LEU A 105 -5.30 2.79 10.28
C LEU A 105 -5.84 2.19 11.59
N PRO A 106 -5.68 2.89 12.73
CA PRO A 106 -6.37 2.51 13.96
C PRO A 106 -7.88 2.41 13.74
N LYS A 107 -8.53 1.48 14.44
CA LYS A 107 -9.93 1.08 14.20
C LYS A 107 -10.91 2.25 14.21
N ASP A 108 -10.70 3.21 15.11
CA ASP A 108 -11.49 4.43 15.30
C ASP A 108 -11.13 5.55 14.30
N LYS A 109 -10.13 5.33 13.44
CA LYS A 109 -9.62 6.29 12.46
C LYS A 109 -9.72 5.78 11.01
N GLY A 110 -10.32 4.62 10.74
CA GLY A 110 -10.40 4.03 9.39
C GLY A 110 -11.03 4.89 8.29
N GLN A 111 -11.76 5.94 8.66
CA GLN A 111 -12.35 6.90 7.70
C GLN A 111 -11.44 8.10 7.39
N MET A 112 -10.31 8.25 8.08
CA MET A 112 -9.36 9.36 7.84
C MET A 112 -8.73 9.27 6.45
N TYR A 113 -8.47 8.07 5.96
CA TYR A 113 -8.07 7.81 4.58
C TYR A 113 -9.16 6.95 3.89
N PRO A 114 -9.95 7.53 2.96
CA PRO A 114 -11.06 6.84 2.32
C PRO A 114 -10.63 5.56 1.60
N GLY A 115 -11.15 4.40 2.00
CA GLY A 115 -10.71 3.14 1.40
C GLY A 115 -9.51 2.47 2.12
N SER A 116 -9.02 3.02 3.23
CA SER A 116 -8.01 2.37 4.07
C SER A 116 -8.57 1.19 4.87
N SER A 117 -7.72 0.25 5.25
CA SER A 117 -8.10 -0.90 6.08
C SER A 117 -7.81 -0.60 7.55
N ASN A 118 -8.41 -1.39 8.45
CA ASN A 118 -8.11 -1.37 9.88
C ASN A 118 -7.54 -2.71 10.36
N THR A 119 -7.76 -3.78 9.59
CA THR A 119 -7.19 -5.10 9.83
C THR A 119 -6.63 -5.70 8.56
N PHE A 120 -5.76 -6.70 8.70
CA PHE A 120 -5.33 -7.57 7.61
C PHE A 120 -5.04 -8.95 8.16
N THR A 121 -5.56 -10.00 7.52
CA THR A 121 -5.35 -11.37 7.99
C THR A 121 -4.65 -12.18 6.91
N VAL A 122 -3.60 -12.91 7.30
CA VAL A 122 -2.92 -13.86 6.43
C VAL A 122 -2.98 -15.25 7.07
N THR A 123 -3.37 -16.23 6.26
CA THR A 123 -3.24 -17.67 6.55
C THR A 123 -2.08 -18.21 5.73
N PHE A 124 -1.06 -18.76 6.38
CA PHE A 124 0.13 -19.30 5.71
C PHE A 124 -0.04 -20.80 5.47
N GLN A 125 0.11 -21.24 4.22
CA GLN A 125 -0.07 -22.66 3.85
C GLN A 125 1.21 -23.50 3.96
N LYS A 126 2.38 -22.87 4.06
CA LYS A 126 3.67 -23.55 4.10
C LYS A 126 4.44 -23.15 5.35
N ALA A 127 5.19 -24.11 5.90
CA ALA A 127 6.17 -23.82 6.92
C ALA A 127 7.29 -22.94 6.34
N GLY A 128 7.86 -22.06 7.17
CA GLY A 128 8.88 -21.12 6.74
C GLY A 128 8.96 -19.87 7.60
N THR A 129 9.91 -19.00 7.25
CA THR A 129 10.04 -17.66 7.84
C THR A 129 9.62 -16.61 6.81
N TYR A 130 8.62 -15.82 7.18
CA TYR A 130 8.06 -14.75 6.35
C TYR A 130 8.43 -13.40 6.96
N ASN A 131 9.41 -12.73 6.37
CA ASN A 131 9.77 -11.36 6.77
C ASN A 131 8.75 -10.37 6.18
N TYR A 132 8.39 -9.37 6.96
CA TYR A 132 7.53 -8.28 6.52
C TYR A 132 8.07 -6.95 7.03
N LEU A 133 7.69 -5.89 6.33
CA LEU A 133 8.03 -4.51 6.69
C LEU A 133 6.83 -3.58 6.49
N CYS A 134 6.92 -2.40 7.08
CA CYS A 134 6.07 -1.27 6.73
C CYS A 134 6.73 -0.43 5.63
N ILE A 135 6.02 -0.17 4.53
CA ILE A 135 6.53 0.64 3.42
C ILE A 135 6.54 2.13 3.78
N VAL A 136 5.63 2.57 4.66
CA VAL A 136 5.58 3.96 5.15
C VAL A 136 6.73 4.23 6.12
N HIS A 137 7.06 3.25 6.96
CA HIS A 137 8.11 3.32 7.99
C HIS A 137 9.08 2.16 7.81
N PRO A 138 10.07 2.24 6.89
CA PRO A 138 10.92 1.10 6.50
C PRO A 138 11.70 0.43 7.65
N TRP A 139 11.88 1.12 8.77
CA TRP A 139 12.49 0.58 9.99
C TRP A 139 11.58 -0.37 10.78
N MET A 140 10.28 -0.36 10.53
CA MET A 140 9.32 -1.27 11.15
C MET A 140 9.32 -2.60 10.40
N VAL A 141 10.11 -3.54 10.93
CA VAL A 141 10.26 -4.88 10.36
C VAL A 141 9.80 -5.94 11.35
N GLY A 142 9.35 -7.07 10.84
CA GLY A 142 8.97 -8.22 11.64
C GLY A 142 9.11 -9.52 10.86
N LYS A 143 8.89 -10.63 11.55
CA LYS A 143 8.83 -11.96 10.94
C LYS A 143 7.72 -12.81 11.52
N VAL A 144 7.15 -13.66 10.68
CA VAL A 144 6.28 -14.76 11.08
C VAL A 144 7.02 -16.06 10.85
N ILE A 145 7.08 -16.92 11.86
CA ILE A 145 7.66 -18.27 11.74
C ILE A 145 6.49 -19.25 11.80
N VAL A 146 6.32 -20.01 10.72
CA VAL A 146 5.31 -21.07 10.57
C VAL A 146 6.05 -22.40 10.65
N LYS A 147 5.59 -23.29 11.53
CA LYS A 147 6.17 -24.62 11.76
C LYS A 147 5.24 -25.70 11.21
#